data_AF-A0A976Q5F5-F1
#
_entry.id   AF-A0A976Q5F5-F1
#
_cell.length_a   1.000
_cell.length_b   1.000
_cell.length_c   1.000
_cell.angle_alpha   90.00
_cell.angle_beta   90.00
_cell.angle_gamma   90.00
#
_symmetry.space_group_name_H-M   'P 1'
#
loop_
_entity.id
_entity.type
_entity.pdbx_description
1 polymer ?
#
loop_
_entity_poly.entity_id
_entity_poly.type
_entity_poly.pdbx_seq_one_letter_code
_entity_poly.pdbx_strand_id
1 'polypeptide(L)'
;MKKLLFIVFVLLTGSLFAQNSEITLEDVFLKPKYNARGIGEMKPMKDGEHYAMLDSQKYINEYEYQTGESSRGIFSIGETGKEFESIDS
;
A
#
# COMPACT_ATOMS: atom_id res chain seq x y z
N MET A 1 -9.13 -35.43 -30.15
CA MET A 1 -7.95 -35.76 -29.32
C MET A 1 -6.74 -34.88 -29.66
N LYS A 2 -6.08 -35.06 -30.81
CA LYS A 2 -4.83 -34.32 -31.16
C LYS A 2 -4.98 -32.78 -31.22
N LYS A 3 -6.11 -32.27 -31.73
CA LYS A 3 -6.40 -30.82 -31.81
C LYS A 3 -6.56 -30.18 -30.43
N LEU A 4 -7.13 -30.91 -29.47
CA LEU A 4 -7.33 -30.43 -28.10
C LEU A 4 -5.98 -30.33 -27.35
N LEU A 5 -5.12 -31.33 -27.56
CA LEU A 5 -3.75 -31.37 -27.04
C LEU A 5 -2.90 -30.20 -27.55
N PHE A 6 -3.07 -29.83 -28.82
CA PHE A 6 -2.40 -28.67 -29.41
C PHE A 6 -2.83 -27.35 -28.78
N ILE A 7 -4.13 -27.18 -28.50
CA ILE A 7 -4.65 -25.96 -27.85
C ILE A 7 -4.09 -25.82 -26.43
N VAL A 8 -4.05 -26.92 -25.67
CA VAL A 8 -3.47 -26.93 -24.31
C VAL A 8 -1.98 -26.59 -24.34
N PHE A 9 -1.24 -27.11 -25.32
CA PHE A 9 0.18 -26.82 -25.48
C PHE A 9 0.44 -25.33 -25.76
N VAL A 10 -0.33 -24.72 -26.66
CA VAL A 10 -0.21 -23.28 -26.97
C VAL A 10 -0.50 -22.42 -25.75
N LEU A 11 -1.53 -22.74 -24.98
CA LEU A 11 -1.89 -22.01 -23.75
C LEU A 11 -0.78 -22.08 -22.68
N LEU A 12 -0.10 -23.21 -22.54
CA LEU A 12 1.00 -23.37 -21.59
C LEU A 12 2.27 -22.58 -21.97
N THR A 13 2.55 -22.45 -23.27
CA THR A 13 3.73 -21.71 -23.75
C THR A 13 3.58 -20.19 -23.73
N GLY A 14 2.34 -19.66 -23.78
CA GLY A 14 2.08 -18.23 -23.78
C GLY A 14 2.53 -17.50 -22.49
N SER A 15 2.56 -18.22 -21.36
CA SER A 15 2.97 -17.65 -20.06
C SER A 15 4.48 -17.44 -19.90
N LEU A 16 5.31 -17.96 -20.81
CA LEU A 16 6.78 -17.84 -20.73
C LEU A 16 7.27 -16.45 -21.16
N PHE A 17 6.50 -15.70 -21.94
CA PHE A 17 6.89 -14.37 -22.44
C PHE A 17 6.65 -13.21 -21.45
N ALA A 18 6.07 -13.47 -20.28
CA ALA A 18 5.73 -12.44 -19.29
C ALA A 18 6.86 -12.13 -18.28
N GLN A 19 8.00 -12.81 -18.35
CA GLN A 19 9.02 -12.77 -17.28
C GLN A 19 10.17 -11.77 -17.50
N ASN A 20 10.26 -11.12 -18.67
CA ASN A 20 11.35 -10.20 -18.99
C ASN A 20 10.93 -8.72 -18.92
N SER A 21 10.54 -8.23 -17.75
CA SER A 21 10.45 -6.78 -17.54
C SER A 21 11.82 -6.25 -17.11
N GLU A 22 12.47 -5.49 -17.99
CA GLU A 22 13.73 -4.80 -17.67
C GLU A 22 13.48 -3.68 -16.64
N ILE A 23 14.35 -3.56 -15.64
CA ILE A 23 14.30 -2.48 -14.66
C ILE A 23 14.87 -1.22 -15.32
N THR A 24 14.08 -0.14 -15.39
CA THR A 24 14.53 1.14 -15.93
C THR A 24 14.96 2.11 -14.83
N LEU A 25 15.72 3.16 -15.18
CA LEU A 25 16.08 4.22 -14.23
C LEU A 25 14.83 4.94 -13.70
N GLU A 26 13.81 5.13 -14.54
CA GLU A 26 12.53 5.72 -14.13
C GLU A 26 11.81 4.85 -13.09
N ASP A 27 11.89 3.52 -13.22
CA ASP A 27 11.30 2.59 -12.26
C ASP A 27 11.99 2.65 -10.88
N VAL A 28 13.25 3.07 -10.82
CA VAL A 28 14.03 3.21 -9.58
C VAL A 28 13.91 4.62 -8.99
N PHE A 29 14.00 5.67 -9.82
CA PHE A 29 14.13 7.05 -9.34
C PHE A 29 12.86 7.89 -9.44
N LEU A 30 11.97 7.60 -10.40
CA LEU A 30 10.76 8.40 -10.63
C LEU A 30 9.48 7.71 -10.17
N LYS A 31 9.48 6.37 -10.11
CA LYS A 31 8.31 5.58 -9.71
C LYS A 31 8.58 4.85 -8.40
N PRO A 32 7.58 4.72 -7.52
CA PRO A 32 7.69 3.89 -6.34
C PRO A 32 7.55 2.38 -6.65
N LYS A 33 7.99 1.92 -7.83
CA LYS A 33 7.70 0.55 -8.33
C LYS A 33 8.36 -0.53 -7.47
N TYR A 34 9.55 -0.26 -6.95
CA TYR A 34 10.31 -1.18 -6.10
C TYR A 34 10.56 -0.64 -4.69
N ASN A 35 9.76 0.34 -4.24
CA ASN A 35 9.89 0.87 -2.89
C ASN A 35 9.19 -0.05 -1.89
N ALA A 36 9.87 -0.37 -0.79
CA ALA A 36 9.24 -1.06 0.33
C ALA A 36 8.16 -0.15 0.92
N ARG A 37 6.97 -0.70 1.19
CA ARG A 37 6.00 0.03 2.02
C ARG A 37 6.60 0.13 3.42
N GLY A 38 6.98 1.34 3.81
CA GLY A 38 7.29 1.64 5.20
C GLY A 38 6.03 1.52 6.05
N ILE A 39 6.21 1.13 7.31
CA ILE A 39 5.23 1.46 8.34
C ILE A 39 5.42 2.94 8.67
N GLY A 40 4.35 3.73 8.54
CA GLY A 40 4.39 5.14 8.96
C GLY A 40 4.63 5.26 10.47
N GLU A 41 4.91 6.47 10.93
CA GLU A 41 5.23 6.69 12.34
C GLU A 41 4.07 6.25 13.26
N MET A 42 4.33 5.27 14.12
CA MET A 42 3.41 4.82 15.15
C MET A 42 3.73 5.53 16.46
N LYS A 43 2.73 6.18 17.06
CA LYS A 43 2.86 6.84 18.37
C LYS A 43 2.06 6.07 19.42
N PRO A 44 2.72 5.45 20.42
CA PRO A 44 2.03 4.73 21.49
C PRO A 44 1.06 5.63 22.27
N MET A 45 -0.09 5.09 22.66
CA MET A 45 -1.06 5.77 23.51
C MET A 45 -0.84 5.50 24.99
N LYS A 46 -1.47 6.30 25.85
CA LYS A 46 -1.30 6.24 27.31
C LYS A 46 -1.84 4.96 27.95
N ASP A 47 -2.79 4.29 27.29
CA ASP A 47 -3.37 3.03 27.76
C ASP A 47 -2.42 1.83 27.61
N GLY A 48 -1.40 1.95 26.74
CA GLY A 48 -0.45 0.87 26.44
C GLY A 48 -0.99 -0.21 25.49
N GLU A 49 -2.23 -0.08 25.02
CA GLU A 49 -2.90 -1.08 24.17
C GLU A 49 -3.09 -0.58 22.72
N HIS A 50 -3.04 0.73 22.52
CA HIS A 50 -3.24 1.35 21.21
C HIS A 50 -2.03 2.19 20.75
N TYR A 51 -1.97 2.41 19.44
CA TYR A 51 -1.09 3.41 18.82
C TYR A 51 -1.88 4.30 17.87
N ALA A 52 -1.44 5.54 17.74
CA ALA A 52 -1.91 6.46 16.71
C ALA A 52 -0.97 6.41 15.50
N MET A 53 -1.52 6.50 14.30
CA MET A 53 -0.75 6.56 13.06
C MET A 53 -1.38 7.54 12.07
N LEU A 54 -0.52 8.24 11.32
CA LEU A 54 -0.91 9.06 10.19
C LEU A 54 -1.23 8.17 8.99
N ASP A 55 -2.48 8.17 8.57
CA ASP A 55 -2.95 7.43 7.40
C ASP A 55 -3.18 8.40 6.23
N SER A 56 -2.62 8.03 5.08
CA SER A 56 -2.83 8.69 3.79
C SER A 56 -2.61 10.21 3.83
N GLN A 57 -1.74 10.68 4.75
CA GLN A 57 -1.39 12.09 4.96
C GLN A 57 -2.57 13.00 5.34
N LYS A 58 -3.71 12.43 5.75
CA LYS A 58 -4.98 13.18 5.93
C LYS A 58 -5.75 12.81 7.18
N TYR A 59 -5.49 11.64 7.75
CA TYR A 59 -6.21 11.11 8.90
C TYR A 59 -5.22 10.69 9.98
N ILE A 60 -5.56 10.96 11.23
CA ILE A 60 -4.89 10.34 12.37
C ILE A 60 -5.89 9.36 12.96
N ASN A 61 -5.55 8.08 12.88
CA ASN A 61 -6.38 6.99 13.40
C ASN A 61 -5.67 6.29 14.56
N GLU A 62 -6.47 5.75 15.46
CA GLU A 62 -6.10 4.87 16.55
C GLU A 62 -6.22 3.42 16.09
N TYR A 63 -5.24 2.60 16.46
CA TYR A 63 -5.17 1.18 16.13
C TYR A 63 -4.81 0.37 17.37
N GLU A 64 -5.37 -0.83 17.47
CA GLU A 64 -5.00 -1.80 18.51
C GLU A 64 -3.67 -2.49 18.18
N TYR A 65 -2.77 -2.61 19.16
CA TYR A 65 -1.54 -3.38 18.98
C TYR A 65 -1.79 -4.87 18.71
N GLN A 66 -2.85 -5.43 19.30
CA GLN A 66 -3.12 -6.86 19.22
C GLN A 66 -3.63 -7.30 17.85
N THR A 67 -4.51 -6.51 17.24
CA THR A 67 -5.23 -6.86 16.00
C THR A 67 -4.72 -6.07 14.80
N GLY A 68 -4.15 -4.88 15.01
CA GLY A 68 -3.80 -3.93 13.96
C GLY A 68 -5.03 -3.29 13.30
N GLU A 69 -6.22 -3.50 13.85
CA GLU A 69 -7.46 -2.91 13.34
C GLU A 69 -7.63 -1.47 13.83
N SER A 70 -8.26 -0.64 12.99
CA SER A 70 -8.58 0.74 13.36
C SER A 70 -9.72 0.75 14.37
N SER A 71 -9.46 1.25 15.57
CA SER A 71 -10.46 1.37 16.63
C SER A 71 -11.24 2.67 16.52
N ARG A 72 -10.58 3.77 16.12
CA ARG A 72 -11.16 5.12 16.18
C ARG A 72 -10.43 6.15 15.33
N GLY A 73 -11.17 7.06 14.69
CA GLY A 73 -10.61 8.28 14.10
C GLY A 73 -10.34 9.36 15.15
N ILE A 74 -9.11 9.89 15.19
CA ILE A 74 -8.71 10.97 16.12
C ILE A 74 -8.84 12.33 15.43
N PHE A 75 -8.42 12.44 14.17
CA PHE A 75 -8.42 13.70 13.43
C PHE A 75 -8.54 13.47 11.92
N SER A 76 -9.18 14.42 11.22
CA SER A 76 -9.30 14.46 9.77
C SER A 76 -9.11 15.88 9.25
N ILE A 77 -8.31 16.05 8.20
CA ILE A 77 -8.09 17.34 7.54
C ILE A 77 -9.37 17.97 6.98
N GLY A 78 -10.39 17.15 6.67
CA GLY A 78 -11.69 17.64 6.21
C GLY A 78 -12.41 18.51 7.24
N GLU A 79 -12.05 18.40 8.51
CA GLU A 79 -12.59 19.20 9.61
C GLU A 79 -11.95 20.60 9.67
N THR A 80 -10.79 20.79 9.04
CA THR A 80 -10.00 22.04 9.10
C THR A 80 -10.35 23.04 7.98
N GLY A 81 -11.24 22.68 7.07
CA GLY A 81 -11.56 23.49 5.88
C GLY A 81 -10.54 23.29 4.74
N LYS A 82 -10.87 23.78 3.54
CA LYS A 82 -10.11 23.53 2.30
C LYS A 82 -8.71 24.21 2.24
N GLU A 83 -8.25 24.77 3.35
CA GLU A 83 -6.96 25.47 3.42
C GLU A 83 -5.77 24.51 3.53
N PHE A 84 -6.00 23.26 3.96
CA PHE A 84 -4.95 22.27 4.14
C PHE A 84 -5.18 21.04 3.24
N GLU A 85 -4.15 20.64 2.50
CA GLU A 85 -4.19 19.47 1.60
C GLU A 85 -3.60 18.20 2.22
N SER A 86 -2.67 18.34 3.16
CA SER A 86 -2.06 17.24 3.91
C SER A 86 -1.58 17.67 5.31
N ILE A 87 -1.34 16.70 6.20
CA ILE A 87 -0.92 16.93 7.60
C ILE A 87 0.61 17.12 7.72
N ASP A 88 1.40 16.60 6.79
CA ASP A 88 2.88 16.56 6.85
C ASP A 88 3.54 17.33 5.68
N SER A 89 2.77 18.20 5.01
CA SER A 89 3.24 19.06 3.90
C SER A 89 3.72 20.42 4.36
#